data_AF-A0A0F4LNT7-F1
#
_entry.id   AF-A0A0F4LNT7-F1
#
_cell.length_a   1.000
_cell.length_b   1.000
_cell.length_c   1.000
_cell.angle_alpha   90.00
_cell.angle_beta   90.00
_cell.angle_gamma   90.00
#
_symmetry.space_group_name_H-M   'P 1'
#
loop_
_entity.id
_entity.type
_entity.pdbx_description
1 polymer ?
#
loop_
_entity_poly.entity_id
_entity_poly.type
_entity_poly.pdbx_seq_one_letter_code
_entity_poly.pdbx_strand_id
1 'polypeptide(L)'
;VAAAPATITIDATGHQIIQVQVAHQINNSTEFNALTRTVNIHRPDGTMKTYIQTAVLKRNVYIDGVTGAKTYGAWSTDNWDAIQIPVFAGYTASQDQVAAHQVTGEDSDQTVDVYYTPTN
;
A
#
# COMPACT_ATOMS: atom_id res chain seq x y z
N VAL A 1 19.29 -10.00 7.84
CA VAL A 1 20.48 -9.73 8.68
C VAL A 1 20.13 -10.21 10.08
N ALA A 2 20.82 -11.22 10.60
CA ALA A 2 20.59 -11.68 11.96
C ALA A 2 21.04 -10.59 12.95
N ALA A 3 20.25 -10.29 13.98
CA ALA A 3 20.65 -9.37 15.03
C ALA A 3 21.86 -9.94 15.80
N ALA A 4 22.75 -9.07 16.31
CA ALA A 4 23.94 -9.51 17.04
C ALA A 4 23.58 -10.22 18.36
N PRO A 5 24.33 -11.27 18.76
CA PRO A 5 23.98 -12.07 19.92
C PRO A 5 24.32 -11.42 21.28
N ALA A 6 23.55 -11.75 22.32
CA ALA A 6 23.86 -11.42 23.70
C ALA A 6 24.88 -12.42 24.31
N THR A 7 25.75 -11.96 25.23
CA THR A 7 26.81 -12.77 25.86
C THR A 7 26.40 -13.23 27.26
N ILE A 8 26.50 -14.54 27.53
CA ILE A 8 26.42 -15.12 28.88
C ILE A 8 27.84 -15.49 29.32
N THR A 9 28.26 -15.01 30.49
CA THR A 9 29.58 -15.32 31.08
C THR A 9 29.37 -16.10 32.38
N ILE A 10 30.04 -17.24 32.54
CA ILE A 10 30.04 -18.03 33.78
C ILE A 10 31.50 -18.18 34.20
N ASP A 11 31.87 -17.69 35.39
CA ASP A 11 33.22 -17.83 35.93
C ASP A 11 33.33 -19.01 36.90
N ALA A 12 34.44 -19.72 36.82
CA ALA A 12 34.86 -20.68 37.83
C ALA A 12 36.38 -20.70 37.80
N THR A 13 37.04 -20.14 38.81
CA THR A 13 38.50 -20.03 38.79
C THR A 13 39.17 -21.40 38.84
N GLY A 14 40.02 -21.65 37.85
CA GLY A 14 40.60 -22.96 37.49
C GLY A 14 39.97 -23.57 36.23
N HIS A 15 38.82 -23.05 35.79
CA HIS A 15 37.94 -23.67 34.82
C HIS A 15 37.62 -22.72 33.65
N GLN A 16 37.44 -23.33 32.48
CA GLN A 16 37.28 -22.69 31.19
C GLN A 16 36.02 -21.81 31.15
N ILE A 17 36.13 -20.57 30.66
CA ILE A 17 34.97 -19.70 30.40
C ILE A 17 34.22 -20.28 29.20
N ILE A 18 32.95 -20.63 29.39
CA ILE A 18 32.05 -20.94 28.27
C ILE A 18 31.33 -19.66 27.89
N GLN A 19 31.65 -19.14 26.70
CA GLN A 19 30.94 -18.00 26.13
C GLN A 19 29.83 -18.53 25.22
N VAL A 20 28.58 -18.28 25.59
CA VAL A 20 27.42 -18.59 24.75
C VAL A 20 26.89 -17.30 24.12
N GLN A 21 26.82 -17.28 22.79
CA GLN A 21 26.27 -16.21 21.99
C GLN A 21 24.97 -16.67 21.34
N VAL A 22 23.84 -16.03 21.65
CA VAL A 22 22.53 -16.31 21.04
C VAL A 22 21.91 -15.05 20.46
N ALA A 23 21.34 -15.18 19.26
CA ALA A 23 20.63 -14.14 18.55
C ALA A 23 19.21 -14.61 18.22
N HIS A 24 18.26 -13.67 18.15
CA HIS A 24 16.90 -14.00 17.73
C HIS A 24 16.87 -14.35 16.24
N GLN A 25 16.23 -15.47 15.90
CA GLN A 25 15.90 -15.79 14.51
C GLN A 25 14.86 -14.78 13.99
N ILE A 26 15.07 -14.27 12.78
CA ILE A 26 14.12 -13.37 12.12
C ILE A 26 13.53 -14.06 10.90
N ASN A 27 12.20 -14.20 10.89
CA ASN A 27 11.44 -14.69 9.75
C ASN A 27 10.93 -13.51 8.92
N ASN A 28 10.70 -13.72 7.62
CA ASN A 28 10.24 -12.70 6.70
C ASN A 28 8.94 -13.14 6.05
N SER A 29 8.02 -12.20 5.88
CA SER A 29 6.84 -12.36 5.03
C SER A 29 6.57 -11.07 4.24
N THR A 30 5.64 -11.15 3.29
CA THR A 30 5.15 -9.98 2.54
C THR A 30 3.68 -9.79 2.86
N GLU A 31 3.31 -8.56 3.17
CA GLU A 31 1.93 -8.13 3.35
C GLU A 31 1.50 -7.34 2.11
N PHE A 32 0.23 -7.46 1.73
CA PHE A 32 -0.35 -6.78 0.58
C PHE A 32 -1.53 -5.91 1.03
N ASN A 33 -1.71 -4.77 0.37
CA ASN A 33 -2.88 -3.92 0.50
C ASN A 33 -3.37 -3.55 -0.90
N ALA A 34 -4.65 -3.78 -1.17
CA ALA A 34 -5.26 -3.44 -2.45
C ALA A 34 -6.18 -2.24 -2.25
N LEU A 35 -5.90 -1.15 -2.96
CA LEU A 35 -6.68 0.08 -2.92
C LEU A 35 -7.37 0.30 -4.26
N THR A 36 -8.60 0.76 -4.22
CA THR A 36 -9.47 0.91 -5.39
C THR A 36 -9.88 2.35 -5.61
N ARG A 37 -9.89 2.77 -6.88
CA ARG A 37 -10.52 4.01 -7.31
C ARG A 37 -11.66 3.70 -8.26
N THR A 38 -12.86 4.09 -7.86
CA THR A 38 -14.07 3.99 -8.66
C THR A 38 -14.39 5.35 -9.28
N VAL A 39 -14.43 5.42 -10.60
CA VAL A 39 -14.80 6.62 -11.35
C VAL A 39 -16.16 6.40 -12.01
N ASN A 40 -17.16 7.14 -11.58
CA ASN A 40 -18.52 7.09 -12.11
C ASN A 40 -18.78 8.30 -13.01
N ILE A 41 -19.14 8.05 -14.26
CA ILE A 41 -19.48 9.09 -15.24
C ILE A 41 -20.99 9.03 -15.48
N HIS A 42 -21.70 10.03 -14.96
CA HIS A 42 -23.16 10.20 -15.09
C HIS A 42 -23.47 10.94 -16.40
N ARG A 43 -23.81 10.20 -17.45
CA ARG A 43 -23.94 10.74 -18.81
C ARG A 43 -25.25 11.51 -19.02
N PRO A 44 -25.29 12.39 -20.04
CA PRO A 44 -26.50 13.13 -20.39
C PRO A 44 -27.75 12.29 -20.71
N ASP A 45 -27.56 11.07 -21.22
CA ASP A 45 -28.65 10.13 -21.55
C ASP A 45 -29.27 9.45 -20.30
N GLY A 46 -28.80 9.83 -19.10
CA GLY A 46 -29.22 9.24 -17.83
C GLY A 46 -28.50 7.94 -17.49
N THR A 47 -27.62 7.43 -18.35
CA THR A 47 -26.82 6.23 -18.05
C THR A 47 -25.58 6.58 -17.25
N MET A 48 -25.07 5.61 -16.49
CA MET A 48 -23.80 5.74 -15.77
C MET A 48 -22.77 4.78 -16.36
N LYS A 49 -21.54 5.26 -16.59
CA LYS A 49 -20.39 4.41 -16.89
C LYS A 49 -19.40 4.43 -15.73
N THR A 50 -19.04 3.26 -15.23
CA THR A 50 -18.07 3.11 -14.13
C THR A 50 -16.75 2.54 -14.63
N TYR A 51 -15.64 3.12 -14.17
CA TYR A 51 -14.29 2.57 -14.31
C TYR A 51 -13.74 2.27 -12.92
N ILE A 52 -13.20 1.06 -12.73
CA ILE A 52 -12.55 0.65 -11.49
C ILE A 52 -11.07 0.47 -11.78
N GLN A 53 -10.23 1.11 -10.98
CA GLN A 53 -8.78 0.95 -11.01
C GLN A 53 -8.33 0.38 -9.67
N THR A 54 -7.44 -0.61 -9.70
CA THR A 54 -6.89 -1.25 -8.50
C THR A 54 -5.40 -1.05 -8.47
N ALA A 55 -4.89 -0.58 -7.33
CA ALA A 55 -3.48 -0.45 -7.03
C ALA A 55 -3.11 -1.44 -5.93
N VAL A 56 -2.06 -2.22 -6.12
CA VAL A 56 -1.65 -3.27 -5.15
C VAL A 56 -0.30 -2.90 -4.55
N LEU A 57 -0.33 -2.50 -3.28
CA LEU A 57 0.86 -2.20 -2.51
C LEU A 57 1.34 -3.45 -1.77
N LYS A 58 2.65 -3.52 -1.55
CA LYS A 58 3.28 -4.57 -0.75
C LYS A 58 4.29 -3.98 0.22
N ARG A 59 4.45 -4.60 1.39
CA ARG A 59 5.54 -4.31 2.34
C ARG A 59 6.12 -5.60 2.90
N ASN A 60 7.40 -5.55 3.27
CA ASN A 60 8.03 -6.65 4.01
C ASN A 60 7.63 -6.59 5.49
N VAL A 61 7.46 -7.75 6.10
CA VAL A 61 7.23 -7.91 7.54
C VAL A 61 8.32 -8.79 8.11
N TYR A 62 8.99 -8.28 9.14
CA TYR A 62 10.03 -8.98 9.88
C TYR A 62 9.44 -9.47 11.19
N ILE A 63 9.51 -10.77 11.44
CA ILE A 63 8.92 -11.42 12.61
C ILE A 63 10.04 -12.01 13.45
N ASP A 64 10.14 -11.56 14.69
CA ASP A 64 11.02 -12.14 15.69
C ASP A 64 10.50 -13.54 16.07
N GLY A 65 11.29 -14.58 15.79
CA GLY A 65 10.90 -15.97 15.97
C GLY A 65 10.79 -16.42 17.42
N VAL A 66 11.30 -15.64 18.38
CA VAL A 66 11.28 -15.96 19.82
C VAL A 66 10.11 -15.24 20.50
N THR A 67 9.95 -13.94 20.22
CA THR A 67 8.97 -13.07 20.88
C THR A 67 7.68 -12.89 20.09
N GLY A 68 7.70 -13.16 18.78
CA GLY A 68 6.59 -12.87 17.86
C GLY A 68 6.43 -11.39 17.48
N ALA A 69 7.33 -10.51 17.95
CA ALA A 69 7.29 -9.08 17.61
C ALA A 69 7.42 -8.86 16.10
N LYS A 70 6.63 -7.91 15.56
CA LYS A 70 6.61 -7.57 14.13
C LYS A 70 7.19 -6.18 13.90
N THR A 71 8.10 -6.09 12.94
CA THR A 71 8.58 -4.82 12.39
C THR A 71 8.17 -4.75 10.93
N TYR A 72 7.54 -3.63 10.54
CA TYR A 72 7.02 -3.43 9.19
C TYR A 72 7.95 -2.54 8.38
N GLY A 73 8.25 -2.96 7.15
CA GLY A 73 8.89 -2.09 6.16
C GLY A 73 7.93 -1.05 5.60
N ALA A 74 8.46 -0.15 4.79
CA ALA A 74 7.65 0.78 4.03
C ALA A 74 6.78 0.05 2.99
N TRP A 75 5.57 0.57 2.75
CA TRP A 75 4.76 0.17 1.61
C TRP A 75 5.44 0.57 0.30
N SER A 76 5.34 -0.29 -0.71
CA SER A 76 5.57 0.11 -2.10
C SER A 76 4.51 1.14 -2.53
N THR A 77 4.76 1.78 -3.66
CA THR A 77 3.78 2.62 -4.35
C THR A 77 3.26 1.92 -5.60
N ASP A 78 2.10 2.34 -6.07
CA ASP A 78 1.52 1.96 -7.37
C ASP A 78 0.78 3.18 -7.95
N ASN A 79 0.05 3.05 -9.06
CA ASN A 79 -0.64 4.18 -9.68
C ASN A 79 -2.07 3.84 -10.10
N TRP A 80 -2.94 4.84 -10.01
CA TRP A 80 -4.16 4.87 -10.80
C TRP A 80 -3.98 5.82 -11.97
N ASP A 81 -4.13 5.30 -13.19
CA ASP A 81 -3.93 6.07 -14.41
C ASP A 81 -4.97 7.18 -14.61
N ALA A 82 -4.59 8.21 -15.34
CA ALA A 82 -5.52 9.25 -15.77
C ALA A 82 -6.68 8.68 -16.61
N ILE A 83 -7.90 9.21 -16.40
CA ILE A 83 -9.07 8.90 -17.23
C ILE A 83 -9.55 10.18 -17.91
N GLN A 84 -9.49 10.20 -19.24
CA GLN A 84 -10.08 11.26 -20.05
C GLN A 84 -11.60 11.13 -20.07
N ILE A 85 -12.30 12.24 -19.87
CA ILE A 85 -13.76 12.27 -19.82
C ILE A 85 -14.31 12.48 -21.24
N PRO A 86 -15.28 11.65 -21.70
CA PRO A 86 -15.87 11.82 -23.03
C PRO A 86 -16.53 13.20 -23.19
N VAL A 87 -16.42 13.79 -24.38
CA VAL A 87 -17.14 15.03 -24.70
C VAL A 87 -18.49 14.68 -25.31
N PHE A 88 -19.56 15.34 -24.85
CA PHE A 88 -20.90 15.25 -25.42
C PHE A 88 -21.32 16.62 -25.94
N ALA A 89 -21.79 16.70 -27.19
CA ALA A 89 -22.19 17.95 -27.80
C ALA A 89 -23.34 18.61 -27.02
N GLY A 90 -23.22 19.90 -26.72
CA GLY A 90 -24.21 20.65 -25.93
C GLY A 90 -24.16 20.39 -24.42
N TYR A 91 -23.13 19.69 -23.92
CA TYR A 91 -22.93 19.44 -22.50
C TYR A 91 -21.48 19.71 -22.08
N THR A 92 -21.33 20.24 -20.86
CA THR A 92 -20.05 20.47 -20.19
C THR A 92 -19.92 19.51 -19.01
N ALA A 93 -18.83 18.74 -18.96
CA ALA A 93 -18.51 17.87 -17.83
C ALA A 93 -18.07 18.69 -16.61
N SER A 94 -18.25 18.16 -15.40
CA SER A 94 -17.75 18.76 -14.16
C SER A 94 -16.22 18.81 -14.09
N GLN A 95 -15.55 17.95 -14.87
CA GLN A 95 -14.11 17.94 -15.09
C GLN A 95 -13.81 17.20 -16.41
N ASP A 96 -12.77 17.64 -17.13
CA ASP A 96 -12.38 17.04 -18.42
C ASP A 96 -11.55 15.76 -18.27
N GLN A 97 -10.97 15.56 -17.08
CA GLN A 97 -10.09 14.44 -16.78
C GLN A 97 -10.14 14.12 -15.28
N VAL A 98 -10.13 12.82 -14.95
CA VAL A 98 -9.67 12.35 -13.64
C VAL A 98 -8.15 12.20 -13.71
N ALA A 99 -7.42 12.98 -12.93
CA ALA A 99 -5.96 12.96 -12.96
C ALA A 99 -5.39 11.59 -12.52
N ALA A 100 -4.18 11.29 -13.00
CA ALA A 100 -3.42 10.18 -12.46
C ALA A 100 -3.11 10.43 -10.98
N HIS A 101 -3.04 9.38 -10.17
CA HIS A 101 -2.71 9.45 -8.75
C HIS A 101 -1.68 8.38 -8.41
N GLN A 102 -0.56 8.78 -7.80
CA GLN A 102 0.38 7.82 -7.23
C GLN A 102 -0.19 7.33 -5.90
N VAL A 103 -0.44 6.04 -5.81
CA VAL A 103 -1.01 5.38 -4.63
C VAL A 103 0.12 4.99 -3.68
N THR A 104 -0.02 5.41 -2.44
CA THR A 104 0.91 5.20 -1.32
C THR A 104 0.22 4.46 -0.18
N GLY A 105 1.00 4.03 0.81
CA GLY A 105 0.45 3.34 1.99
C GLY A 105 -0.43 4.20 2.90
N GLU A 106 -0.53 5.50 2.64
CA GLU A 106 -1.36 6.46 3.39
C GLU A 106 -2.72 6.70 2.70
N ASP A 107 -2.87 6.24 1.45
CA ASP A 107 -4.10 6.39 0.70
C ASP A 107 -5.19 5.39 1.16
N SER A 108 -6.43 5.74 0.85
CA SER A 108 -7.62 4.89 0.99
C SER A 108 -8.32 4.72 -0.35
N ASP A 109 -9.33 3.85 -0.38
CA ASP A 109 -10.24 3.78 -1.54
C ASP A 109 -10.82 5.15 -1.89
N GLN A 110 -10.99 5.39 -3.19
CA GLN A 110 -11.52 6.65 -3.73
C GLN A 110 -12.76 6.41 -4.59
N THR A 111 -13.72 7.34 -4.51
CA THR A 111 -14.82 7.45 -5.48
C THR A 111 -14.79 8.84 -6.09
N VAL A 112 -14.88 8.90 -7.42
CA VAL A 112 -14.92 10.14 -8.19
C VAL A 112 -16.15 10.12 -9.09
N ASP A 113 -17.04 11.09 -8.90
CA ASP A 113 -18.22 11.26 -9.74
C ASP A 113 -18.03 12.42 -10.72
N VAL A 114 -18.36 12.17 -11.98
CA VAL A 114 -18.33 13.15 -13.06
C VAL A 114 -19.74 13.32 -13.61
N TYR A 115 -20.22 14.56 -13.60
CA TYR A 115 -21.55 14.92 -14.07
C TYR A 115 -21.47 15.82 -15.29
N TYR A 116 -22.54 15.89 -16.07
CA TYR A 116 -22.65 16.81 -17.19
C TYR A 116 -23.78 17.80 -16.96
N THR A 117 -23.57 19.03 -17.40
CA THR A 117 -24.58 20.10 -17.40
C THR A 117 -24.76 20.61 -18.84
N PRO A 118 -25.99 20.95 -19.27
CA PRO A 118 -26.19 21.55 -20.58
C PRO A 118 -25.36 22.83 -20.74
N THR A 119 -24.68 22.97 -21.86
CA THR A 119 -23.93 24.18 -22.22
C THR A 119 -24.94 25.25 -22.66
N ASN A 120 -24.98 26.38 -21.95
CA ASN A 120 -25.77 27.55 -22.35
C ASN A 120 -25.09 28.35 -23.47
#